data_AF-A0A139LRS2-F1
#
_entry.id   AF-A0A139LRS2-F1
#
_cell.length_a   1.000
_cell.length_b   1.000
_cell.length_c   1.000
_cell.angle_alpha   90.00
_cell.angle_beta   90.00
_cell.angle_gamma   90.00
#
_symmetry.space_group_name_H-M   'P 1'
#
loop_
_entity.id
_entity.type
_entity.pdbx_description
1 polymer ?
#
loop_
_entity_poly.entity_id
_entity_poly.type
_entity_poly.pdbx_seq_one_letter_code
_entity_poly.pdbx_strand_id
1 'polypeptide(L)'
;MSYLTICPNKIIFIMRMIKYLKVIIALFFFESLFISFVFSQDKHGYITKLGTNLFYREVRDANRTVLNMSEIRPVTTGMDGLTVTFYFTANLSKATKPLKLLSFTNSTEDKSYIDFFYDNGTMTVHRKYAPGSEYYYDYHLYDPMFTVDSGAVMWEVHIFFTGYFFWIETRDTRGIANNRWHAPLFIGIDSPPRFSFMNDFLNRSSQAKLIFGDPNPLTTFTMPEEIGIYEFKYSELRSRLNNEFSKDN
;
A
#
# COMPACT_ATOMS: atom_id res chain seq x y z
N MET A 1 51.67 -61.14 -19.83
CA MET A 1 50.48 -60.90 -18.99
C MET A 1 50.88 -59.81 -18.00
N SER A 2 50.67 -58.54 -18.35
CA SER A 2 51.17 -57.41 -17.58
C SER A 2 50.02 -56.81 -16.78
N TYR A 3 50.08 -56.98 -15.45
CA TYR A 3 49.06 -56.50 -14.53
C TYR A 3 49.20 -54.98 -14.32
N LEU A 4 48.08 -54.28 -14.49
CA LEU A 4 47.95 -52.84 -14.29
C LEU A 4 47.85 -52.55 -12.78
N THR A 5 48.93 -52.07 -12.16
CA THR A 5 48.93 -51.70 -10.74
C THR A 5 48.29 -50.33 -10.55
N ILE A 6 47.03 -50.30 -10.11
CA ILE A 6 46.31 -49.05 -9.80
C ILE A 6 46.76 -48.57 -8.41
N CYS A 7 47.40 -47.40 -8.35
CA CYS A 7 47.87 -46.79 -7.10
C CYS A 7 46.70 -46.42 -6.16
N PRO A 8 46.60 -47.02 -4.95
CA PRO A 8 45.48 -46.81 -4.02
C PRO A 8 45.38 -45.37 -3.48
N ASN A 9 46.49 -44.64 -3.44
CA ASN A 9 46.52 -43.24 -2.97
C ASN A 9 45.69 -42.29 -3.84
N LYS A 10 45.55 -42.56 -5.15
CA LYS A 10 44.79 -41.71 -6.06
C LYS A 10 43.27 -41.88 -5.85
N ILE A 11 42.82 -43.09 -5.55
CA ILE A 11 41.41 -43.42 -5.27
C ILE A 11 40.99 -42.79 -3.93
N ILE A 12 41.82 -42.88 -2.90
CA ILE A 12 41.53 -42.29 -1.58
C ILE A 12 41.42 -40.76 -1.65
N PHE A 13 42.27 -40.11 -2.45
CA PHE A 13 42.22 -38.66 -2.67
C PHE A 13 40.93 -38.22 -3.38
N ILE A 14 40.53 -38.94 -4.43
CA ILE A 14 39.28 -38.70 -5.17
C ILE A 14 38.06 -38.88 -4.26
N MET A 15 38.04 -39.93 -3.42
CA MET A 15 36.95 -40.18 -2.48
C MET A 15 36.82 -39.06 -1.42
N ARG A 16 37.93 -38.51 -0.93
CA ARG A 16 37.92 -37.35 -0.02
C ARG A 16 37.37 -36.10 -0.71
N MET A 17 37.83 -35.80 -1.93
CA MET A 17 37.35 -34.65 -2.73
C MET A 17 35.83 -34.71 -2.97
N ILE A 18 35.29 -35.89 -3.29
CA ILE A 18 33.84 -36.09 -3.46
C ILE A 18 33.08 -35.85 -2.15
N LYS A 19 33.66 -36.22 -1.01
CA LYS A 19 33.05 -36.00 0.31
C LYS A 19 33.00 -34.50 0.66
N TYR A 20 34.06 -33.74 0.38
CA TYR A 20 34.08 -32.29 0.55
C TYR A 20 33.11 -31.58 -0.40
N LEU A 21 33.05 -32.01 -1.66
CA LEU A 21 32.12 -31.45 -2.64
C LEU A 21 30.65 -31.61 -2.22
N LYS A 22 30.28 -32.77 -1.64
CA LYS A 22 28.94 -32.99 -1.09
C LYS A 22 28.60 -32.05 0.07
N VAL A 23 29.57 -31.74 0.93
CA VAL A 23 29.39 -30.81 2.06
C VAL A 23 29.23 -29.37 1.56
N ILE A 24 30.03 -28.96 0.56
CA ILE A 24 29.92 -27.62 -0.04
C ILE A 24 28.57 -27.43 -0.74
N ILE A 25 28.12 -28.43 -1.51
CA ILE A 25 26.80 -28.38 -2.16
C ILE A 25 25.68 -28.32 -1.11
N ALA A 26 25.78 -29.08 -0.02
CA ALA A 26 24.81 -29.05 1.06
C ALA A 26 24.76 -27.69 1.77
N LEU A 27 25.92 -27.05 1.99
CA LEU A 27 26.01 -25.71 2.57
C LEU A 27 25.41 -24.63 1.65
N PHE A 28 25.72 -24.68 0.35
CA PHE A 28 25.11 -23.77 -0.65
C PHE A 28 23.60 -23.94 -0.77
N PHE A 29 23.10 -25.19 -0.68
CA PHE A 29 21.66 -25.46 -0.65
C PHE A 29 21.02 -24.96 0.64
N PHE A 30 21.69 -25.11 1.78
CA PHE A 30 21.19 -24.61 3.06
C PHE A 30 21.16 -23.08 3.08
N GLU A 31 22.21 -22.40 2.60
CA GLU A 31 22.22 -20.93 2.53
C GLU A 31 21.15 -20.40 1.57
N SER A 32 20.91 -21.05 0.41
CA SER A 32 19.86 -20.62 -0.51
C SER A 32 18.44 -20.88 0.03
N LEU A 33 18.24 -21.97 0.77
CA LEU A 33 17.00 -22.24 1.52
C LEU A 33 16.80 -21.25 2.67
N PHE A 34 17.86 -20.90 3.42
CA PHE A 34 17.78 -19.92 4.51
C PHE A 34 17.48 -18.51 3.98
N ILE A 35 18.10 -18.10 2.87
CA ILE A 35 17.78 -16.82 2.21
C ILE A 35 16.31 -16.80 1.78
N SER A 36 15.79 -17.88 1.20
CA SER A 36 14.39 -17.93 0.76
C SER A 36 13.37 -17.97 1.92
N PHE A 37 13.74 -18.48 3.10
CA PHE A 37 12.89 -18.43 4.30
C PHE A 37 12.93 -17.08 5.03
N VAL A 38 14.06 -16.37 5.03
CA VAL A 38 14.18 -15.07 5.71
C VAL A 38 13.46 -13.95 4.95
N PHE A 39 13.20 -14.10 3.65
CA PHE A 39 12.44 -13.14 2.83
C PHE A 39 10.93 -13.45 2.72
N SER A 40 10.40 -14.46 3.42
CA SER A 40 8.97 -14.81 3.37
C SER A 40 8.10 -14.05 4.39
N GLN A 41 8.57 -12.92 4.93
CA GLN A 41 7.80 -12.15 5.93
C GLN A 41 6.60 -11.40 5.34
N ASP A 42 6.54 -11.16 4.03
CA ASP A 42 5.47 -10.35 3.46
C ASP A 42 4.36 -11.17 2.81
N LYS A 43 3.22 -11.28 3.51
CA LYS A 43 1.97 -11.77 2.91
C LYS A 43 1.38 -10.75 1.95
N HIS A 44 2.01 -10.59 0.79
CA HIS A 44 1.50 -9.76 -0.30
C HIS A 44 0.28 -10.35 -1.05
N GLY A 45 -0.24 -11.50 -0.59
CA GLY A 45 -1.35 -12.23 -1.22
C GLY A 45 -2.72 -11.97 -0.59
N TYR A 46 -2.79 -11.35 0.59
CA TYR A 46 -4.06 -11.05 1.24
C TYR A 46 -4.74 -9.83 0.59
N ILE A 47 -6.07 -9.85 0.52
CA ILE A 47 -6.87 -8.74 0.01
C ILE A 47 -7.94 -8.41 1.04
N THR A 48 -7.96 -7.16 1.51
CA THR A 48 -9.04 -6.73 2.38
C THR A 48 -10.34 -6.66 1.59
N LYS A 49 -11.36 -7.38 2.05
CA LYS A 49 -12.67 -7.39 1.40
C LYS A 49 -13.31 -6.00 1.49
N LEU A 50 -13.66 -5.43 0.33
CA LEU A 50 -14.47 -4.22 0.24
C LEU A 50 -15.90 -4.50 0.71
N GLY A 51 -16.51 -3.55 1.41
CA GLY A 51 -17.89 -3.66 1.88
C GLY A 51 -18.91 -3.27 0.81
N THR A 52 -20.04 -2.68 1.23
CA THR A 52 -21.08 -2.25 0.27
C THR A 52 -20.59 -1.05 -0.53
N ASN A 53 -20.67 -1.13 -1.86
CA ASN A 53 -20.37 0.01 -2.73
C ASN A 53 -21.44 1.10 -2.58
N LEU A 54 -20.99 2.31 -2.24
CA LEU A 54 -21.82 3.51 -2.11
C LEU A 54 -21.65 4.49 -3.27
N PHE A 55 -20.60 4.37 -4.07
CA PHE A 55 -20.31 5.28 -5.16
C PHE A 55 -19.35 4.65 -6.17
N TYR A 56 -19.55 5.02 -7.44
CA TYR A 56 -18.66 4.71 -8.54
C TYR A 56 -18.65 5.87 -9.54
N ARG A 57 -17.45 6.26 -10.02
CA ARG A 57 -17.27 7.18 -11.16
C ARG A 57 -16.04 6.82 -11.98
N GLU A 58 -16.21 6.67 -13.29
CA GLU A 58 -15.08 6.63 -14.24
C GLU A 58 -14.39 7.99 -14.26
N VAL A 59 -13.07 7.96 -14.14
CA VAL A 59 -12.22 9.12 -14.31
C VAL A 59 -11.21 8.79 -15.39
N ARG A 60 -10.84 9.79 -16.21
CA ARG A 60 -9.80 9.64 -17.25
C ARG A 60 -8.59 10.52 -16.98
N ASP A 61 -8.80 11.68 -16.35
CA ASP A 61 -7.76 12.59 -15.89
C ASP A 61 -7.87 12.76 -14.38
N ALA A 62 -6.83 12.35 -13.65
CA ALA A 62 -6.84 12.37 -12.19
C ALA A 62 -6.65 13.77 -11.62
N ASN A 63 -6.06 14.70 -12.37
CA ASN A 63 -5.51 15.91 -11.80
C ASN A 63 -6.63 16.84 -11.30
N ARG A 64 -6.71 16.98 -9.97
CA ARG A 64 -7.72 17.77 -9.25
C ARG A 64 -9.14 17.25 -9.43
N THR A 65 -9.32 15.95 -9.62
CA THR A 65 -10.68 15.37 -9.58
C THR A 65 -11.24 15.52 -8.17
N VAL A 66 -12.41 16.15 -8.04
CA VAL A 66 -13.09 16.36 -6.75
C VAL A 66 -14.27 15.40 -6.62
N LEU A 67 -14.36 14.72 -5.49
CA LEU A 67 -15.51 13.93 -5.09
C LEU A 67 -16.12 14.56 -3.84
N ASN A 68 -17.36 15.06 -3.94
CA ASN A 68 -18.09 15.55 -2.78
C ASN A 68 -18.75 14.38 -2.07
N MET A 69 -18.64 14.32 -0.74
CA MET A 69 -19.25 13.22 0.02
C MET A 69 -20.78 13.24 -0.09
N SER A 70 -21.40 14.36 -0.45
CA SER A 70 -22.84 14.42 -0.77
C SER A 70 -23.25 13.60 -1.99
N GLU A 71 -22.31 13.22 -2.88
CA GLU A 71 -22.56 12.43 -4.08
C GLU A 71 -22.72 10.93 -3.79
N ILE A 72 -22.22 10.44 -2.64
CA ILE A 72 -22.28 9.02 -2.32
C ILE A 72 -23.67 8.61 -1.81
N ARG A 73 -24.02 7.33 -2.00
CA ARG A 73 -25.23 6.75 -1.40
C ARG A 73 -25.18 6.84 0.13
N PRO A 74 -26.33 6.93 0.81
CA PRO A 74 -26.38 6.94 2.28
C PRO A 74 -25.61 5.78 2.89
N VAL A 75 -24.79 6.10 3.90
CA VAL A 75 -24.08 5.10 4.69
C VAL A 75 -25.07 4.38 5.59
N THR A 76 -24.96 3.05 5.64
CA THR A 76 -25.79 2.18 6.48
C THR A 76 -25.56 2.49 7.96
N THR A 77 -26.64 2.54 8.73
CA THR A 77 -26.58 2.79 10.18
C THR A 77 -25.66 1.78 10.89
N GLY A 78 -24.73 2.30 11.69
CA GLY A 78 -23.79 1.49 12.47
C GLY A 78 -22.47 1.16 11.76
N MET A 79 -22.29 1.60 10.51
CA MET A 79 -20.96 1.66 9.88
C MET A 79 -20.16 2.82 10.47
N ASP A 80 -18.86 2.62 10.63
CA ASP A 80 -17.93 3.55 11.27
C ASP A 80 -16.67 3.82 10.43
N GLY A 81 -16.63 3.29 9.20
CA GLY A 81 -15.52 3.41 8.27
C GLY A 81 -15.95 3.49 6.82
N LEU A 82 -15.11 4.11 6.00
CA LEU A 82 -15.23 4.18 4.55
C LEU A 82 -13.92 3.78 3.88
N THR A 83 -14.00 3.10 2.75
CA THR A 83 -12.87 2.81 1.88
C THR A 83 -12.97 3.66 0.64
N VAL A 84 -11.90 4.37 0.30
CA VAL A 84 -11.73 4.98 -1.02
C VAL A 84 -10.82 4.09 -1.85
N THR A 85 -11.26 3.76 -3.07
CA THR A 85 -10.48 3.00 -4.03
C THR A 85 -10.26 3.85 -5.27
N PHE A 86 -9.05 3.84 -5.80
CA PHE A 86 -8.74 4.51 -7.05
C PHE A 86 -7.53 3.86 -7.73
N TYR A 87 -7.35 4.17 -8.99
CA TYR A 87 -6.18 3.74 -9.76
C TYR A 87 -5.38 4.95 -10.18
N PHE A 88 -4.07 4.82 -10.32
CA PHE A 88 -3.30 5.84 -11.01
C PHE A 88 -2.23 5.21 -11.90
N THR A 89 -1.96 5.83 -13.04
CA THR A 89 -0.80 5.48 -13.87
C THR A 89 0.27 6.53 -13.72
N ALA A 90 1.46 6.11 -13.29
CA ALA A 90 2.61 6.99 -13.24
C ALA A 90 3.93 6.28 -13.53
N ASN A 91 4.88 7.03 -14.07
CA ASN A 91 6.27 6.62 -14.07
C ASN A 91 6.94 7.15 -12.80
N LEU A 92 6.91 6.31 -11.76
CA LEU A 92 7.40 6.64 -10.42
C LEU A 92 8.93 6.80 -10.39
N SER A 93 9.67 6.19 -11.31
CA SER A 93 11.12 6.37 -11.43
C SER A 93 11.52 7.78 -11.89
N LYS A 94 10.56 8.58 -12.39
CA LYS A 94 10.76 9.98 -12.79
C LYS A 94 10.25 10.98 -11.75
N ALA A 95 9.65 10.53 -10.67
CA ALA A 95 9.16 11.40 -9.62
C ALA A 95 10.35 11.92 -8.78
N THR A 96 10.69 13.20 -8.95
CA THR A 96 11.79 13.88 -8.24
C THR A 96 11.35 14.64 -6.99
N LYS A 97 10.05 14.70 -6.74
CA LYS A 97 9.41 15.28 -5.55
C LYS A 97 8.23 14.39 -5.15
N PRO A 98 7.74 14.49 -3.90
CA PRO A 98 6.52 13.79 -3.48
C PRO A 98 5.35 14.11 -4.42
N LEU A 99 4.64 13.07 -4.85
CA LEU A 99 3.51 13.15 -5.76
C LEU A 99 2.22 13.03 -4.96
N LYS A 100 1.39 14.07 -4.96
CA LYS A 100 0.11 14.04 -4.22
C LYS A 100 -0.87 13.08 -4.89
N LEU A 101 -1.44 12.16 -4.11
CA LEU A 101 -2.39 11.15 -4.58
C LEU A 101 -3.82 11.47 -4.16
N LEU A 102 -4.02 11.83 -2.89
CA LEU A 102 -5.34 12.06 -2.32
C LEU A 102 -5.27 13.09 -1.19
N SER A 103 -6.24 14.00 -1.16
CA SER A 103 -6.45 14.97 -0.09
C SER A 103 -7.84 14.82 0.51
N PHE A 104 -7.90 14.81 1.84
CA PHE A 104 -9.12 14.92 2.62
C PHE A 104 -9.31 16.38 3.01
N THR A 105 -10.45 16.95 2.63
CA THR A 105 -10.76 18.36 2.91
C THR A 105 -12.11 18.51 3.60
N ASN A 106 -12.25 19.62 4.32
CA ASN A 106 -13.50 20.07 4.90
C ASN A 106 -13.67 21.54 4.52
N SER A 107 -14.61 21.84 3.62
CA SER A 107 -14.83 23.10 2.91
C SER A 107 -14.12 23.23 1.54
N THR A 108 -13.04 24.00 1.44
CA THR A 108 -12.34 24.31 0.19
C THR A 108 -11.10 23.45 -0.03
N GLU A 109 -10.58 23.42 -1.26
CA GLU A 109 -9.43 22.59 -1.66
C GLU A 109 -8.15 22.95 -0.90
N ASP A 110 -7.94 24.24 -0.59
CA ASP A 110 -6.83 24.75 0.23
C ASP A 110 -6.96 24.38 1.72
N LYS A 111 -8.13 23.90 2.15
CA LYS A 111 -8.43 23.46 3.52
C LYS A 111 -8.35 21.95 3.66
N SER A 112 -7.39 21.32 2.97
CA SER A 112 -7.05 19.95 3.30
C SER A 112 -6.51 19.84 4.72
N TYR A 113 -6.75 18.71 5.37
CA TYR A 113 -6.24 18.42 6.70
C TYR A 113 -5.47 17.11 6.77
N ILE A 114 -5.68 16.20 5.80
CA ILE A 114 -4.84 15.04 5.55
C ILE A 114 -4.56 14.93 4.07
N ASP A 115 -3.29 14.78 3.71
CA ASP A 115 -2.83 14.61 2.33
C ASP A 115 -1.96 13.34 2.25
N PHE A 116 -2.21 12.50 1.25
CA PHE A 116 -1.47 11.29 0.93
C PHE A 116 -0.58 11.56 -0.28
N PHE A 117 0.70 11.25 -0.13
CA PHE A 117 1.71 11.39 -1.18
C PHE A 117 2.35 10.04 -1.46
N TYR A 118 2.65 9.77 -2.73
CA TYR A 118 3.75 8.89 -3.07
C TYR A 118 5.07 9.64 -2.78
N ASP A 119 6.01 8.97 -2.13
CA ASP A 119 7.35 9.50 -1.89
C ASP A 119 8.37 8.36 -1.85
N ASN A 120 9.31 8.37 -2.79
CA ASN A 120 10.46 7.46 -2.86
C ASN A 120 10.14 5.96 -2.63
N GLY A 121 9.14 5.41 -3.33
CA GLY A 121 8.78 4.00 -3.23
C GLY A 121 7.81 3.65 -2.09
N THR A 122 7.41 4.61 -1.26
CA THR A 122 6.38 4.42 -0.24
C THR A 122 5.36 5.56 -0.23
N MET A 123 4.50 5.60 0.78
CA MET A 123 3.57 6.70 1.02
C MET A 123 4.01 7.56 2.20
N THR A 124 3.83 8.87 2.05
CA THR A 124 3.90 9.83 3.13
C THR A 124 2.49 10.36 3.39
N VAL A 125 2.02 10.27 4.64
CA VAL A 125 0.76 10.85 5.08
C VAL A 125 1.06 12.14 5.82
N HIS A 126 0.70 13.26 5.21
CA HIS A 126 0.84 14.58 5.79
C HIS A 126 -0.44 14.91 6.55
N ARG A 127 -0.34 15.07 7.87
CA ARG A 127 -1.46 15.43 8.74
C ARG A 127 -1.27 16.84 9.28
N LYS A 128 -2.17 17.75 8.90
CA LYS A 128 -2.13 19.15 9.33
C LYS A 128 -2.73 19.30 10.72
N TYR A 129 -2.25 20.31 11.46
CA TYR A 129 -2.79 20.62 12.78
C TYR A 129 -4.24 21.09 12.74
N ALA A 130 -4.66 21.71 11.63
CA ALA A 130 -6.00 22.17 11.34
C ALA A 130 -6.18 22.25 9.80
N PRO A 131 -7.43 22.28 9.29
CA PRO A 131 -7.69 22.46 7.85
C PRO A 131 -6.95 23.68 7.27
N GLY A 132 -6.09 23.43 6.29
CA GLY A 132 -5.26 24.43 5.62
C GLY A 132 -4.11 25.00 6.45
N SER A 133 -3.74 24.36 7.56
CA SER A 133 -2.58 24.77 8.36
C SER A 133 -1.26 24.52 7.61
N GLU A 134 -0.31 25.45 7.76
CA GLU A 134 1.08 25.28 7.34
C GLU A 134 1.88 24.38 8.29
N TYR A 135 1.36 24.16 9.52
CA TYR A 135 1.95 23.23 10.46
C TYR A 135 1.36 21.84 10.25
N TYR A 136 2.24 20.84 10.15
CA TYR A 136 1.86 19.45 9.91
C TYR A 136 2.89 18.48 10.49
N TYR A 137 2.48 17.22 10.53
CA TYR A 137 3.34 16.07 10.76
C TYR A 137 3.29 15.17 9.54
N ASP A 138 4.47 14.78 9.06
CA ASP A 138 4.59 13.74 8.05
C ASP A 138 4.78 12.39 8.72
N TYR A 139 3.95 11.44 8.30
CA TYR A 139 4.06 10.04 8.65
C TYR A 139 4.55 9.30 7.41
N HIS A 140 5.85 9.08 7.33
CA HIS A 140 6.45 8.26 6.30
C HIS A 140 6.26 6.79 6.67
N LEU A 141 5.59 6.02 5.80
CA LEU A 141 5.36 4.60 6.05
C LEU A 141 6.68 3.84 5.88
N TYR A 142 6.98 2.94 6.82
CA TYR A 142 8.25 2.23 6.84
C TYR A 142 8.37 1.24 5.68
N ASP A 143 7.27 0.53 5.38
CA ASP A 143 7.26 -0.49 4.35
C ASP A 143 7.20 0.16 2.96
N PRO A 144 7.90 -0.39 1.95
CA PRO A 144 7.72 0.06 0.58
C PRO A 144 6.29 -0.25 0.14
N MET A 145 5.58 0.75 -0.36
CA MET A 145 4.20 0.60 -0.85
C MET A 145 4.14 0.55 -2.39
N PHE A 146 5.25 0.83 -3.07
CA PHE A 146 5.32 0.83 -4.53
C PHE A 146 6.65 0.27 -5.00
N THR A 147 6.62 -0.50 -6.09
CA THR A 147 7.81 -0.86 -6.84
C THR A 147 8.15 0.29 -7.79
N VAL A 148 9.44 0.64 -7.86
CA VAL A 148 9.92 1.75 -8.67
C VAL A 148 10.68 1.21 -9.87
N ASP A 149 9.92 0.76 -10.88
CA ASP A 149 10.45 0.28 -12.15
C ASP A 149 10.52 1.39 -13.20
N SER A 150 11.27 1.14 -14.28
CA SER A 150 11.25 2.03 -15.44
C SER A 150 9.93 1.91 -16.21
N GLY A 151 9.39 3.06 -16.63
CA GLY A 151 8.16 3.14 -17.43
C GLY A 151 6.95 3.54 -16.59
N ALA A 152 5.82 3.76 -17.27
CA ALA A 152 4.57 4.08 -16.59
C ALA A 152 3.88 2.79 -16.15
N VAL A 153 3.48 2.74 -14.87
CA VAL A 153 2.82 1.58 -14.25
C VAL A 153 1.48 2.03 -13.68
N MET A 154 0.45 1.21 -13.87
CA MET A 154 -0.85 1.41 -13.25
C MET A 154 -0.91 0.73 -11.90
N TRP A 155 -1.28 1.50 -10.89
CA TRP A 155 -1.41 1.12 -9.49
C TRP A 155 -2.86 1.17 -9.07
N GLU A 156 -3.30 0.17 -8.32
CA GLU A 156 -4.55 0.16 -7.56
C GLU A 156 -4.24 0.58 -6.12
N VAL A 157 -5.02 1.51 -5.56
CA VAL A 157 -4.84 2.01 -4.19
C VAL A 157 -6.17 1.95 -3.44
N HIS A 158 -6.16 1.32 -2.26
CA HIS A 158 -7.29 1.31 -1.34
C HIS A 158 -6.87 1.99 -0.03
N ILE A 159 -7.66 2.97 0.41
CA ILE A 159 -7.46 3.62 1.71
C ILE A 159 -8.74 3.41 2.51
N PHE A 160 -8.69 2.50 3.46
CA PHE A 160 -9.73 2.26 4.45
C PHE A 160 -9.50 3.24 5.59
N PHE A 161 -10.52 4.00 5.97
CA PHE A 161 -10.38 5.03 6.99
C PHE A 161 -11.55 5.08 7.96
N THR A 162 -11.20 5.42 9.19
CA THR A 162 -12.11 5.73 10.29
C THR A 162 -11.70 7.07 10.90
N GLY A 163 -12.35 7.49 12.00
CA GLY A 163 -11.89 8.63 12.78
C GLY A 163 -10.46 8.48 13.31
N TYR A 164 -9.95 7.27 13.53
CA TYR A 164 -8.70 7.05 14.28
C TYR A 164 -7.64 6.22 13.56
N PHE A 165 -7.98 5.66 12.42
CA PHE A 165 -7.17 4.63 11.79
C PHE A 165 -7.30 4.71 10.28
N PHE A 166 -6.17 4.59 9.60
CA PHE A 166 -6.06 4.25 8.20
C PHE A 166 -5.50 2.84 8.03
N TRP A 167 -6.04 2.12 7.05
CA TRP A 167 -5.43 0.93 6.50
C TRP A 167 -5.28 1.13 5.00
N ILE A 168 -4.04 1.07 4.54
CA ILE A 168 -3.66 1.43 3.18
C ILE A 168 -3.22 0.16 2.47
N GLU A 169 -3.75 -0.06 1.27
CA GLU A 169 -3.31 -1.13 0.38
C GLU A 169 -2.95 -0.56 -0.98
N THR A 170 -1.88 -1.09 -1.57
CA THR A 170 -1.46 -0.73 -2.93
C THR A 170 -1.16 -2.00 -3.71
N ARG A 171 -1.36 -1.96 -5.03
CA ARG A 171 -1.08 -3.09 -5.90
C ARG A 171 -0.62 -2.64 -7.27
N ASP A 172 0.45 -3.24 -7.77
CA ASP A 172 0.84 -3.13 -9.18
C ASP A 172 -0.09 -4.00 -10.02
N THR A 173 -0.86 -3.39 -10.92
CA THR A 173 -1.86 -4.10 -11.73
C THR A 173 -1.26 -5.08 -12.76
N ARG A 174 0.05 -4.99 -13.04
CA ARG A 174 0.78 -5.96 -13.89
C ARG A 174 0.98 -7.30 -13.18
N GLY A 175 1.04 -7.29 -11.86
CA GLY A 175 1.27 -8.48 -11.04
C GLY A 175 0.02 -9.35 -10.93
N ILE A 176 0.23 -10.67 -11.02
CA ILE A 176 -0.84 -11.69 -11.00
C ILE A 176 -1.02 -12.37 -9.63
N ALA A 177 -0.02 -12.33 -8.76
CA ALA A 177 -0.08 -12.87 -7.40
C ALA A 177 0.95 -12.19 -6.50
N ASN A 178 0.68 -12.16 -5.18
CA ASN A 178 1.60 -11.67 -4.15
C ASN A 178 2.20 -10.28 -4.45
N ASN A 179 1.36 -9.34 -4.89
CA ASN A 179 1.73 -8.02 -5.35
C ASN A 179 0.95 -6.90 -4.66
N ARG A 180 0.51 -7.15 -3.42
CA ARG A 180 -0.17 -6.16 -2.58
C ARG A 180 0.71 -5.75 -1.41
N TRP A 181 0.88 -4.45 -1.23
CA TRP A 181 1.51 -3.90 -0.04
C TRP A 181 0.45 -3.33 0.87
N HIS A 182 0.72 -3.38 2.18
CA HIS A 182 -0.26 -3.11 3.21
C HIS A 182 0.41 -2.31 4.32
N ALA A 183 -0.25 -1.26 4.81
CA ALA A 183 0.25 -0.47 5.92
C ALA A 183 -0.88 -0.02 6.85
N PRO A 184 -0.86 -0.39 8.14
CA PRO A 184 -1.69 0.21 9.16
C PRO A 184 -1.11 1.55 9.61
N LEU A 185 -1.97 2.53 9.85
CA LEU A 185 -1.59 3.80 10.46
C LEU A 185 -2.61 4.17 11.55
N PHE A 186 -2.15 4.30 12.78
CA PHE A 186 -2.97 4.62 13.96
C PHE A 186 -3.20 6.13 14.14
N ILE A 187 -3.46 6.80 13.03
CA ILE A 187 -4.06 8.13 12.96
C ILE A 187 -5.22 8.04 11.98
N GLY A 188 -6.27 8.83 12.17
CA GLY A 188 -7.41 8.84 11.25
C GLY A 188 -7.77 10.27 10.88
N ILE A 189 -8.98 10.45 10.33
CA ILE A 189 -9.44 11.78 9.95
C ILE A 189 -9.84 12.65 11.15
N ASP A 190 -10.05 12.06 12.32
CA ASP A 190 -10.26 12.82 13.56
C ASP A 190 -8.92 13.19 14.20
N SER A 191 -8.92 14.33 14.88
CA SER A 191 -7.82 14.79 15.71
C SER A 191 -8.34 15.34 17.03
N PRO A 192 -8.85 14.48 17.93
CA PRO A 192 -9.35 14.94 19.21
C PRO A 192 -8.23 15.55 20.07
N PRO A 193 -8.56 16.56 20.92
CA PRO A 193 -9.89 17.13 21.11
C PRO A 193 -10.28 18.19 20.07
N ARG A 194 -9.42 18.46 19.07
CA ARG A 194 -9.54 19.63 18.19
C ARG A 194 -10.61 19.45 17.10
N PHE A 195 -10.64 18.29 16.46
CA PHE A 195 -11.50 18.03 15.32
C PHE A 195 -12.04 16.59 15.33
N SER A 196 -13.29 16.41 14.89
CA SER A 196 -13.89 15.11 14.58
C SER A 196 -14.63 15.22 13.25
N PHE A 197 -13.92 14.89 12.17
CA PHE A 197 -14.39 15.01 10.79
C PHE A 197 -15.05 13.73 10.27
N MET A 198 -14.86 12.57 10.91
CA MET A 198 -15.45 11.31 10.43
C MET A 198 -16.95 11.40 10.26
N ASN A 199 -17.63 12.08 11.18
CA ASN A 199 -19.07 12.31 11.08
C ASN A 199 -19.46 13.08 9.81
N ASP A 200 -18.64 14.02 9.33
CA ASP A 200 -18.93 14.75 8.10
C ASP A 200 -18.85 13.84 6.88
N PHE A 201 -17.93 12.88 6.87
CA PHE A 201 -17.81 11.90 5.79
C PHE A 201 -18.96 10.88 5.83
N LEU A 202 -19.29 10.35 7.01
CA LEU A 202 -20.39 9.38 7.19
C LEU A 202 -21.77 10.01 6.92
N ASN A 203 -21.98 11.25 7.37
CA ASN A 203 -23.23 11.98 7.16
C ASN A 203 -23.29 12.66 5.78
N ARG A 204 -22.27 12.48 4.94
CA ARG A 204 -22.23 13.00 3.56
C ARG A 204 -22.37 14.52 3.50
N SER A 205 -21.69 15.20 4.40
CA SER A 205 -21.63 16.66 4.45
C SER A 205 -21.13 17.20 3.10
N SER A 206 -21.77 18.27 2.62
CA SER A 206 -21.31 18.98 1.41
C SER A 206 -19.95 19.66 1.60
N GLN A 207 -19.48 19.80 2.85
CA GLN A 207 -18.16 20.31 3.15
C GLN A 207 -17.08 19.23 3.02
N ALA A 208 -17.40 17.96 3.28
CA ALA A 208 -16.43 16.87 3.19
C ALA A 208 -16.17 16.51 1.72
N LYS A 209 -14.90 16.55 1.31
CA LYS A 209 -14.49 16.26 -0.06
C LYS A 209 -13.21 15.43 -0.08
N LEU A 210 -13.11 14.60 -1.09
CA LEU A 210 -11.90 13.89 -1.49
C LEU A 210 -11.40 14.51 -2.79
N ILE A 211 -10.13 14.90 -2.81
CA ILE A 211 -9.51 15.55 -3.98
C ILE A 211 -8.34 14.69 -4.41
N PHE A 212 -8.39 14.24 -5.66
CA PHE A 212 -7.43 13.30 -6.20
C PHE A 212 -6.37 14.02 -7.03
N GLY A 213 -5.16 13.48 -6.95
CA GLY A 213 -4.03 13.86 -7.78
C GLY A 213 -3.28 15.13 -7.39
N ASP A 214 -2.22 15.37 -8.17
CA ASP A 214 -1.37 16.55 -8.07
C ASP A 214 -1.82 17.57 -9.13
N PRO A 215 -2.11 18.83 -8.76
CA PRO A 215 -2.45 19.86 -9.75
C PRO A 215 -1.31 20.15 -10.75
N ASN A 216 -0.06 19.83 -10.42
CA ASN A 216 1.11 20.08 -11.24
C ASN A 216 2.04 18.84 -11.26
N PRO A 217 1.59 17.73 -11.89
CA PRO A 217 2.34 16.48 -11.88
C PRO A 217 3.60 16.62 -12.74
N LEU A 218 4.75 16.16 -12.23
CA LEU A 218 6.04 16.19 -12.96
C LEU A 218 6.26 14.96 -13.87
N THR A 219 5.33 14.02 -13.86
CA THR A 219 5.33 12.80 -14.66
C THR A 219 3.92 12.58 -15.18
N THR A 220 3.73 11.65 -16.13
CA THR A 220 2.37 11.23 -16.50
C THR A 220 1.66 10.77 -15.24
N PHE A 221 0.57 11.44 -14.88
CA PHE A 221 -0.25 11.09 -13.72
C PHE A 221 -1.70 11.12 -14.17
N THR A 222 -2.24 9.94 -14.45
CA THR A 222 -3.63 9.76 -14.90
C THR A 222 -4.36 8.80 -13.97
N MET A 223 -5.69 8.92 -13.92
CA MET A 223 -6.58 7.93 -13.28
C MET A 223 -7.25 7.21 -14.44
N PRO A 224 -6.76 6.05 -14.88
CA PRO A 224 -7.33 5.38 -16.06
C PRO A 224 -8.62 4.59 -15.77
N GLU A 225 -9.20 4.66 -14.57
CA GLU A 225 -10.25 3.73 -14.13
C GLU A 225 -11.21 4.41 -13.13
N GLU A 226 -11.95 3.55 -12.43
CA GLU A 226 -12.97 3.84 -11.44
C GLU A 226 -12.42 4.44 -10.14
N ILE A 227 -13.06 5.52 -9.66
CA ILE A 227 -13.07 5.87 -8.23
C ILE A 227 -14.25 5.16 -7.57
N GLY A 228 -14.01 4.50 -6.44
CA GLY A 228 -15.03 3.81 -5.66
C GLY A 228 -15.04 4.25 -4.20
N ILE A 229 -16.23 4.29 -3.60
CA ILE A 229 -16.41 4.44 -2.15
C ILE A 229 -17.20 3.26 -1.62
N TYR A 230 -16.69 2.65 -0.55
CA TYR A 230 -17.31 1.50 0.11
C TYR A 230 -17.47 1.79 1.59
N GLU A 231 -18.54 1.32 2.21
CA GLU A 231 -18.67 1.35 3.67
C GLU A 231 -18.10 0.08 4.30
N PHE A 232 -17.62 0.21 5.53
CA PHE A 232 -17.27 -0.94 6.34
C PHE A 232 -17.50 -0.65 7.83
N LYS A 233 -17.48 -1.73 8.61
CA LYS A 233 -17.47 -1.67 10.06
C LYS A 233 -16.13 -2.13 10.60
N TYR A 234 -15.40 -1.25 11.27
CA TYR A 234 -14.05 -1.50 11.74
C TYR A 234 -13.98 -2.70 12.67
N SER A 235 -14.97 -2.89 13.54
CA SER A 235 -15.03 -4.08 14.42
C SER A 235 -15.02 -5.42 13.66
N GLU A 236 -15.54 -5.46 12.44
CA GLU A 236 -15.56 -6.66 11.58
C GLU A 236 -14.23 -6.84 10.84
N LEU A 237 -13.53 -5.75 10.56
CA LEU A 237 -12.23 -5.74 9.89
C LEU A 237 -11.09 -6.03 10.89
N ARG A 238 -11.12 -5.43 12.07
CA ARG A 238 -10.02 -5.38 13.05
C ARG A 238 -9.49 -6.76 13.43
N SER A 239 -10.37 -7.69 13.79
CA SER A 239 -9.97 -9.05 14.16
C SER A 239 -9.27 -9.75 12.98
N ARG A 240 -9.78 -9.54 11.76
CA ARG A 240 -9.24 -10.14 10.56
C ARG A 240 -7.90 -9.55 10.16
N LEU A 241 -7.74 -8.21 10.20
CA LEU A 241 -6.46 -7.55 9.98
C LEU A 241 -5.44 -8.07 11.01
N ASN A 242 -5.78 -8.02 12.31
CA ASN A 242 -4.88 -8.52 13.34
C ASN A 242 -4.45 -9.96 13.07
N ASN A 243 -5.38 -10.85 12.71
CA ASN A 243 -5.05 -12.26 12.47
C ASN A 243 -4.26 -12.50 11.19
N GLU A 244 -4.55 -11.81 10.09
CA GLU A 244 -3.83 -12.07 8.83
C GLU A 244 -2.41 -11.48 8.85
N PHE A 245 -2.20 -10.38 9.59
CA PHE A 245 -0.89 -9.70 9.68
C PHE A 245 -0.04 -10.10 10.90
N SER A 246 -0.61 -10.70 11.94
CA SER A 246 0.18 -11.22 13.09
C SER A 246 0.59 -12.68 12.96
N LYS A 247 0.05 -13.41 11.98
CA LYS A 247 0.20 -14.88 11.90
C LYS A 247 1.63 -15.38 11.69
N ASP A 248 2.61 -14.51 11.43
CA ASP A 248 4.02 -14.90 11.23
C ASP A 248 5.02 -13.90 11.84
N ASN A 249 4.63 -13.17 12.90
CA ASN A 249 5.56 -12.39 13.74
C ASN A 249 6.11 -13.23 14.89
#